data_AF-A0A0J8TEK7-F1
#
_entry.id   AF-A0A0J8TEK7-F1
#
_cell.length_a   1.000
_cell.length_b   1.000
_cell.length_c   1.000
_cell.angle_alpha   90.00
_cell.angle_beta   90.00
_cell.angle_gamma   90.00
#
_symmetry.space_group_name_H-M   'P 1'
#
loop_
_entity.id
_entity.type
_entity.pdbx_description
1 polymer ?
#
loop_
_entity_poly.entity_id
_entity_poly.type
_entity_poly.pdbx_seq_one_letter_code
_entity_poly.pdbx_strand_id
1 'polypeptide(L)'
;MDLPPEMHLHIISHLSYPDALALKHTNSYFYSLVTTNVQFRVNWIIERVSSGLPILWRKCELRTDESFCKGDVKRTMERRRRHKECKPGDGGCAVVAGSNCGGGSSELYWQFRRCKVLMRRATKIALEHQMLAIGLLLCIIAVLWQILF
;
A
#
# COMPACT_ATOMS: atom_id res chain seq x y z
N MET A 1 -12.21 24.33 14.18
CA MET A 1 -11.57 25.05 13.06
C MET A 1 -11.23 26.41 13.61
N ASP A 2 -10.18 26.45 14.41
CA ASP A 2 -10.02 27.51 15.41
C ASP A 2 -8.91 28.49 15.04
N LEU A 3 -8.20 28.18 13.94
CA LEU A 3 -7.20 29.04 13.31
C LEU A 3 -7.83 29.83 12.16
N PRO A 4 -7.36 31.06 11.89
CA PRO A 4 -7.83 31.83 10.77
C PRO A 4 -7.33 31.24 9.43
N PRO A 5 -8.04 31.48 8.30
CA PRO A 5 -7.71 30.89 7.00
C PRO A 5 -6.28 31.16 6.51
N GLU A 6 -5.71 32.31 6.84
CA GLU A 6 -4.34 32.70 6.49
C GLU A 6 -3.33 31.77 7.15
N MET A 7 -3.57 31.39 8.41
CA MET A 7 -2.73 30.43 9.12
C MET A 7 -2.86 29.03 8.51
N HIS A 8 -4.05 28.63 8.08
CA HIS A 8 -4.22 27.37 7.35
C HIS A 8 -3.42 27.37 6.04
N LEU A 9 -3.49 28.45 5.25
CA LEU A 9 -2.72 28.57 4.01
C LEU A 9 -1.21 28.52 4.26
N HIS A 10 -0.75 29.17 5.32
CA HIS A 10 0.65 29.11 5.71
C HIS A 10 1.09 27.68 6.05
N ILE A 11 0.32 26.95 6.87
CA ILE A 11 0.59 25.54 7.19
C ILE A 11 0.62 24.69 5.92
N ILE A 12 -0.36 24.85 5.02
CA ILE A 12 -0.46 24.10 3.75
C ILE A 12 0.79 24.30 2.89
N SER A 13 1.36 25.51 2.87
CA SER A 13 2.57 25.82 2.09
C SER A 13 3.82 25.06 2.53
N HIS A 14 3.83 24.55 3.77
CA HIS A 14 4.92 23.75 4.33
C HIS A 14 4.70 22.24 4.23
N LEU A 15 3.54 21.79 3.74
CA LEU A 15 3.25 20.35 3.64
C LEU A 15 3.90 19.72 2.40
N SER A 16 4.35 18.48 2.54
CA SER A 16 4.71 17.66 1.38
C SER A 16 3.46 17.23 0.61
N TYR A 17 3.59 16.85 -0.67
CA TYR A 17 2.44 16.44 -1.50
C TYR A 17 1.53 15.39 -0.84
N PRO A 18 2.05 14.26 -0.30
CA PRO A 18 1.20 13.27 0.38
C PRO A 18 0.38 13.84 1.54
N ASP A 19 0.95 14.77 2.29
CA ASP A 19 0.35 15.32 3.50
C ASP A 19 -0.68 16.41 3.14
N ALA A 20 -0.36 17.25 2.16
CA ALA A 20 -1.30 18.20 1.56
C ALA A 20 -2.51 17.48 0.94
N LEU A 21 -2.29 16.41 0.18
CA LEU A 21 -3.38 15.61 -0.39
C LEU A 21 -4.22 14.93 0.70
N ALA A 22 -3.58 14.42 1.77
CA ALA A 22 -4.31 13.86 2.89
C ALA A 22 -5.21 14.92 3.55
N LEU A 23 -4.67 16.12 3.82
CA LEU A 23 -5.40 17.25 4.40
C LEU A 23 -6.60 17.65 3.53
N LYS A 24 -6.40 17.76 2.21
CA LYS A 24 -7.46 18.04 1.23
C LYS A 24 -8.67 17.10 1.36
N HIS A 25 -8.43 15.83 1.68
CA HIS A 25 -9.50 14.82 1.82
C HIS A 25 -10.04 14.64 3.25
N THR A 26 -9.65 15.47 4.22
CA THR A 26 -10.17 15.38 5.59
C THR A 26 -11.55 16.03 5.77
N ASN A 27 -11.80 17.17 5.10
CA ASN A 27 -13.00 17.98 5.26
C ASN A 27 -13.26 18.78 3.97
N SER A 28 -14.52 19.12 3.68
CA SER A 28 -14.94 19.97 2.55
C SER A 28 -14.25 21.34 2.54
N TYR A 29 -14.03 21.95 3.72
CA TYR A 29 -13.27 23.21 3.84
C TYR A 29 -11.84 23.08 3.29
N PHE A 30 -11.11 22.04 3.69
CA PHE A 30 -9.75 21.83 3.18
C PHE A 30 -9.75 21.34 1.73
N TYR A 31 -10.81 20.67 1.29
CA TYR A 31 -10.95 20.24 -0.09
C TYR A 31 -10.98 21.42 -1.07
N SER A 32 -11.66 22.52 -0.70
CA SER A 32 -11.69 23.76 -1.50
C SER A 32 -10.46 24.64 -1.28
N LEU A 33 -9.86 24.62 -0.09
CA LEU A 33 -8.71 25.47 0.25
C LEU A 33 -7.37 24.93 -0.30
N VAL A 34 -7.16 23.61 -0.22
CA VAL A 34 -5.85 23.00 -0.54
C VAL A 34 -5.71 22.75 -2.05
N THR A 35 -4.72 23.38 -2.65
CA THR A 35 -4.39 23.20 -4.08
C THR A 35 -3.11 22.37 -4.26
N THR A 36 -3.30 21.10 -4.62
CA THR A 36 -2.24 20.12 -4.93
C THR A 36 -1.74 20.28 -6.38
N ASN A 37 -1.10 21.40 -6.65
CA ASN A 37 -0.62 21.73 -8.00
C ASN A 37 0.54 20.82 -8.46
N VAL A 38 0.93 20.94 -9.74
CA VAL A 38 2.09 20.22 -10.31
C VAL A 38 3.35 20.42 -9.47
N GLN A 39 3.54 21.63 -8.93
CA GLN A 39 4.68 21.98 -8.08
C GLN A 39 4.81 21.07 -6.85
N PHE A 40 3.72 20.78 -6.13
CA PHE A 40 3.76 19.87 -4.99
C PHE A 40 4.24 18.47 -5.40
N ARG A 41 3.73 17.95 -6.53
CA ARG A 41 4.08 16.62 -7.04
C ARG A 41 5.54 16.54 -7.46
N VAL A 42 6.03 17.56 -8.16
CA VAL A 42 7.43 17.65 -8.58
C VAL A 42 8.36 17.81 -7.37
N ASN A 43 8.06 18.72 -6.45
CA ASN A 43 8.85 18.94 -5.25
C ASN A 43 8.96 17.67 -4.41
N TRP A 44 7.88 16.91 -4.27
CA TRP A 44 7.91 15.64 -3.57
C TRP A 44 8.77 14.59 -4.26
N ILE A 45 8.78 14.54 -5.59
CA ILE A 45 9.69 13.65 -6.33
C ILE A 45 11.14 14.06 -6.08
N ILE A 46 11.45 15.36 -6.15
CA ILE A 46 12.80 15.89 -5.89
C ILE A 46 13.25 15.55 -4.46
N GLU A 47 12.40 15.82 -3.46
CA GLU A 47 12.66 15.52 -2.04
C GLU A 47 12.97 14.03 -1.81
N ARG A 48 12.26 13.14 -2.51
CA ARG A 48 12.53 11.70 -2.42
C ARG A 48 13.89 11.32 -3.00
N VAL A 49 14.24 11.89 -4.15
CA VAL A 49 15.53 11.64 -4.81
C VAL A 49 16.67 12.15 -3.94
N SER A 50 16.56 13.36 -3.40
CA SER A 50 17.58 13.93 -2.51
C SER A 50 17.74 13.14 -1.21
N SER A 51 16.67 12.50 -0.73
CA SER A 51 16.68 11.63 0.45
C SER A 51 17.19 10.20 0.17
N GLY A 52 17.60 9.88 -1.06
CA GLY A 52 18.05 8.54 -1.44
C GLY A 52 16.96 7.47 -1.40
N LEU A 53 15.68 7.88 -1.44
CA LEU A 53 14.55 6.95 -1.46
C LEU A 53 14.33 6.39 -2.87
N PRO A 54 13.74 5.18 -3.00
CA PRO A 54 13.51 4.58 -4.32
C PRO A 54 12.62 5.48 -5.18
N ILE A 55 13.13 5.75 -6.38
CA ILE A 55 12.51 6.58 -7.41
C ILE A 55 11.34 5.83 -8.07
N LEU A 56 10.35 6.58 -8.51
CA LEU A 56 9.20 6.08 -9.26
C LEU A 56 9.62 5.85 -10.71
N TRP A 57 10.09 4.64 -11.04
CA TRP A 57 10.69 4.33 -12.36
C TRP A 57 9.71 4.30 -13.55
N ARG A 58 8.39 4.30 -13.30
CA ARG A 58 7.36 4.27 -14.36
C ARG A 58 6.81 5.67 -14.66
N LYS A 59 6.34 5.87 -15.90
CA LYS A 59 5.66 7.10 -16.36
C LYS A 59 4.63 7.54 -15.32
N CYS A 60 4.87 8.69 -14.67
CA CYS A 60 3.92 9.32 -13.77
C CYS A 60 3.26 10.50 -14.49
N GLU A 61 1.94 10.58 -14.41
CA GLU A 61 1.17 11.66 -15.04
C GLU A 61 0.94 12.78 -14.03
N LEU A 62 1.61 13.92 -14.24
CA LEU A 62 1.53 15.09 -13.37
C LEU A 62 0.25 15.92 -13.57
N ARG A 63 -0.74 15.47 -14.36
CA ARG A 63 -1.91 16.30 -14.72
C ARG A 63 -2.85 16.48 -13.53
N THR A 64 -3.43 15.39 -13.02
CA THR A 64 -4.38 15.42 -11.89
C THR A 64 -3.91 14.55 -10.72
N ASP A 65 -4.47 14.76 -9.53
CA ASP A 65 -4.13 13.94 -8.35
C ASP A 65 -4.45 12.47 -8.63
N GLU A 66 -5.56 12.18 -9.32
CA GLU A 66 -5.99 10.84 -9.68
C GLU A 66 -5.06 10.18 -10.71
N SER A 67 -4.56 10.95 -11.68
CA SER A 67 -3.59 10.42 -12.66
C SER A 67 -2.24 10.15 -12.00
N PHE A 68 -1.82 11.03 -11.10
CA PHE A 68 -0.56 10.94 -10.40
C PHE A 68 -0.55 9.78 -9.40
N CYS A 69 -1.62 9.60 -8.62
CA CYS A 69 -1.76 8.57 -7.60
C CYS A 69 -2.08 7.16 -8.16
N LYS A 70 -1.41 6.73 -9.22
CA LYS A 70 -1.55 5.40 -9.83
C LYS A 70 -0.26 4.57 -9.74
N GLY A 71 -0.41 3.26 -9.89
CA GLY A 71 0.71 2.33 -10.02
C GLY A 71 1.72 2.42 -8.87
N ASP A 72 2.96 2.78 -9.21
CA ASP A 72 4.07 2.84 -8.25
C ASP A 72 3.91 3.98 -7.24
N VAL A 73 3.30 5.12 -7.64
CA VAL A 73 3.05 6.26 -6.71
C VAL A 73 2.13 5.81 -5.59
N LYS A 74 1.02 5.14 -5.93
CA LYS A 74 0.09 4.57 -4.95
C LYS A 74 0.81 3.63 -3.99
N ARG A 75 1.64 2.72 -4.51
CA ARG A 75 2.42 1.77 -3.69
C ARG A 75 3.39 2.51 -2.76
N THR A 76 4.05 3.55 -3.24
CA THR A 76 4.96 4.39 -2.46
C THR A 76 4.22 5.12 -1.33
N MET A 77 3.07 5.73 -1.62
CA MET A 77 2.23 6.35 -0.58
C MET A 77 1.75 5.33 0.46
N GLU A 78 1.36 4.12 0.05
CA GLU A 78 1.00 3.04 0.97
C GLU A 78 2.19 2.57 1.83
N ARG A 79 3.41 2.55 1.28
CA ARG A 79 4.63 2.23 2.04
C ARG A 79 4.96 3.30 3.07
N ARG A 80 4.85 4.58 2.71
CA ARG A 80 5.03 5.73 3.61
C ARG A 80 4.06 5.67 4.79
N ARG A 81 2.76 5.46 4.54
CA ARG A 81 1.73 5.31 5.60
C ARG A 81 2.00 4.17 6.57
N ARG A 82 2.67 3.11 6.11
CA ARG A 82 3.04 1.96 6.93
C ARG A 82 4.45 2.08 7.52
N HIS A 83 5.08 3.25 7.41
CA HIS A 83 6.42 3.53 7.90
C HIS A 83 7.49 2.54 7.40
N LYS A 84 7.30 1.96 6.20
CA LYS A 84 8.24 0.98 5.63
C LYS A 84 9.45 1.58 4.92
N GLU A 85 9.53 2.90 4.89
CA GLU A 85 10.65 3.65 4.32
C GLU A 85 11.56 4.21 5.42
N CYS A 86 11.19 3.98 6.69
CA CYS A 86 11.90 4.49 7.84
C CYS A 86 13.05 3.57 8.22
N LYS A 87 14.15 4.17 8.70
CA LYS A 87 15.30 3.39 9.20
C LYS A 87 14.95 2.79 10.56
N PRO A 88 15.41 1.57 10.88
CA PRO A 88 15.31 1.05 12.24
C PRO A 88 16.18 1.87 13.21
N GLY A 89 15.68 2.11 14.42
CA GLY A 89 16.37 2.86 15.49
C GLY A 89 15.74 4.21 15.83
N ASP A 90 16.35 4.94 16.77
CA ASP A 90 15.93 6.28 17.16
C ASP A 90 16.19 7.28 16.03
N GLY A 91 15.26 8.23 15.83
CA GLY A 91 15.28 9.15 14.69
C GLY A 91 15.02 8.48 13.33
N GLY A 92 14.58 7.23 13.33
CA GLY A 92 14.38 6.43 12.12
C GLY A 92 13.27 6.90 11.19
N CYS A 93 12.31 7.68 11.70
CA CYS A 93 11.19 8.19 10.90
C CYS A 93 11.57 9.40 10.06
N ALA A 94 11.63 9.22 8.74
CA ALA A 94 11.72 10.34 7.79
C ALA A 94 10.44 11.20 7.75
N VAL A 95 9.30 10.68 8.23
CA VAL A 95 8.02 11.40 8.27
C VAL A 95 7.86 12.22 9.55
N VAL A 96 8.40 11.74 10.67
CA VAL A 96 8.34 12.41 11.97
C VAL A 96 9.73 12.37 12.59
N ALA A 97 10.45 13.49 12.49
CA ALA A 97 11.82 13.60 12.99
C ALA A 97 11.89 13.19 14.47
N GLY A 98 12.90 12.39 14.83
CA GLY A 98 13.12 11.93 16.21
C GLY A 98 12.21 10.78 16.67
N SER A 99 11.23 10.34 15.87
CA SER A 99 10.34 9.23 16.25
C SER A 99 10.93 7.87 15.90
N ASN A 100 10.75 6.88 16.78
CA ASN A 100 11.06 5.48 16.49
C ASN A 100 9.85 4.81 15.81
N CYS A 101 9.89 4.64 14.49
CA CYS A 101 8.88 3.82 13.83
C CYS A 101 9.34 2.35 13.97
N GLY A 102 9.03 1.75 15.12
CA GLY A 102 9.37 0.39 15.57
C GLY A 102 9.83 -0.56 14.46
N GLY A 103 11.13 -0.55 14.19
CA GLY A 103 11.75 -1.29 13.10
C GLY A 103 12.08 -2.71 13.55
N GLY A 104 11.25 -3.68 13.14
CA GLY A 104 11.55 -5.11 13.28
C GLY A 104 10.45 -6.07 12.82
N SER A 105 9.17 -5.67 12.89
CA SER A 105 8.05 -6.60 12.70
C SER A 105 7.27 -6.45 11.38
N SER A 106 7.53 -5.40 10.58
CA SER A 106 6.78 -5.16 9.33
C SER A 106 7.22 -6.04 8.15
N GLU A 107 8.51 -6.41 8.08
CA GLU A 107 9.08 -7.28 7.05
C GLU A 107 8.53 -8.70 7.19
N LEU A 108 8.59 -9.23 8.42
CA LEU A 108 8.09 -10.55 8.79
C LEU A 108 6.58 -10.66 8.56
N TYR A 109 5.80 -9.66 8.99
CA TYR A 109 4.37 -9.60 8.73
C TYR A 109 4.02 -9.63 7.23
N TRP A 110 4.82 -8.98 6.38
CA TRP A 110 4.62 -9.01 4.92
C TRP A 110 5.00 -10.34 4.28
N GLN A 111 6.10 -10.96 4.71
CA GLN A 111 6.43 -12.33 4.33
C GLN A 111 5.31 -13.30 4.73
N PHE A 112 4.79 -13.20 5.95
CA PHE A 112 3.66 -14.01 6.41
C PHE A 112 2.38 -13.78 5.61
N ARG A 113 2.07 -12.54 5.22
CA ARG A 113 0.88 -12.25 4.40
C ARG A 113 1.00 -12.83 2.99
N ARG A 114 2.20 -12.79 2.39
CA ARG A 114 2.49 -13.37 1.07
C ARG A 114 2.44 -14.91 1.12
N CYS A 115 3.01 -15.51 2.17
CA CYS A 115 2.87 -16.94 2.47
C CYS A 115 1.41 -17.34 2.70
N LYS A 116 0.60 -16.56 3.44
CA LYS A 116 -0.83 -16.87 3.63
C LYS A 116 -1.62 -16.92 2.32
N VAL A 117 -1.32 -16.04 1.36
CA VAL A 117 -1.98 -16.05 0.04
C VAL A 117 -1.57 -17.26 -0.79
N LEU A 118 -0.28 -17.61 -0.79
CA LEU A 118 0.24 -18.81 -1.45
C LEU A 118 -0.30 -20.09 -0.82
N MET A 119 -0.31 -20.16 0.52
CA MET A 119 -0.86 -21.27 1.30
C MET A 119 -2.34 -21.47 0.99
N ARG A 120 -3.15 -20.41 0.95
CA ARG A 120 -4.59 -20.50 0.58
C ARG A 120 -4.82 -21.04 -0.84
N ARG A 121 -3.94 -20.70 -1.79
CA ARG A 121 -3.99 -21.25 -3.16
C ARG A 121 -3.58 -22.72 -3.18
N ALA A 122 -2.53 -23.09 -2.47
CA ALA A 122 -2.07 -24.48 -2.36
C ALA A 122 -3.11 -25.38 -1.67
N THR A 123 -3.74 -24.90 -0.59
CA THR A 123 -4.79 -25.66 0.11
C THR A 123 -6.04 -25.87 -0.74
N LYS A 124 -6.39 -24.91 -1.61
CA LYS A 124 -7.53 -25.07 -2.53
C LYS A 124 -7.26 -26.14 -3.59
N ILE A 125 -6.05 -26.14 -4.17
CA ILE A 125 -5.63 -27.13 -5.17
C ILE A 125 -5.61 -28.55 -4.56
N ALA A 126 -5.08 -28.70 -3.33
CA ALA A 126 -5.02 -29.99 -2.66
C ALA A 126 -6.42 -30.58 -2.37
N LEU A 127 -7.40 -29.76 -2.00
CA LEU A 127 -8.77 -30.19 -1.74
C LEU A 127 -9.50 -30.67 -3.01
N GLU A 128 -9.26 -30.02 -4.15
CA GLU A 128 -9.85 -30.42 -5.43
C GLU A 128 -9.33 -31.80 -5.90
N HIS A 129 -8.05 -32.10 -5.69
CA HIS A 129 -7.50 -33.42 -6.01
C HIS A 129 -8.04 -34.55 -5.13
N GLN A 130 -8.27 -34.30 -3.83
CA GLN A 130 -8.83 -35.33 -2.94
C GLN A 130 -10.29 -35.68 -3.30
N MET A 131 -11.09 -34.70 -3.70
CA MET A 131 -12.48 -34.94 -4.12
C MET A 131 -12.56 -35.78 -5.41
N LEU A 132 -11.66 -35.54 -6.38
CA LEU A 132 -11.58 -36.34 -7.61
C LEU A 132 -11.16 -37.78 -7.32
N ALA A 133 -10.19 -37.99 -6.41
CA ALA A 133 -9.73 -39.32 -6.04
C ALA A 133 -10.83 -40.14 -5.36
N ILE A 134 -11.58 -39.54 -4.43
CA ILE A 134 -12.72 -40.20 -3.76
C ILE A 134 -13.82 -40.54 -4.76
N GLY A 135 -14.14 -39.64 -5.69
CA GLY A 135 -15.12 -39.89 -6.75
C GLY A 135 -14.74 -41.08 -7.65
N LEU A 136 -13.47 -41.14 -8.08
CA LEU A 136 -12.95 -42.26 -8.87
C LEU A 136 -13.04 -43.59 -8.13
N LEU A 137 -12.72 -43.59 -6.83
CA LEU A 137 -12.77 -44.77 -5.97
C LEU A 137 -14.20 -45.31 -5.84
N LEU A 138 -15.19 -44.44 -5.65
CA LEU A 138 -16.61 -44.81 -5.62
C LEU A 138 -17.09 -45.35 -6.97
N CYS A 139 -16.66 -44.77 -8.09
CA CYS A 139 -16.97 -45.29 -9.42
C CYS A 139 -16.39 -46.68 -9.64
N ILE A 140 -15.14 -46.93 -9.22
CA ILE A 140 -14.50 -48.25 -9.31
C ILE A 140 -15.26 -49.27 -8.48
N ILE A 141 -15.66 -48.92 -7.26
CA ILE A 141 -16.46 -49.80 -6.39
C ILE A 141 -17.82 -50.13 -7.04
N ALA A 142 -18.50 -49.15 -7.63
CA ALA A 142 -19.78 -49.36 -8.30
C ALA A 142 -19.67 -50.27 -9.53
N VAL A 143 -18.62 -50.10 -10.34
CA VAL A 143 -18.36 -50.96 -11.51
C VAL A 143 -17.99 -52.38 -11.07
N LEU A 144 -17.14 -52.53 -10.04
CA LEU A 144 -16.81 -53.84 -9.48
C LEU A 144 -18.05 -54.55 -8.93
N TRP A 145 -18.95 -53.81 -8.27
CA TRP A 145 -20.20 -54.37 -7.78
C TRP A 145 -21.07 -54.93 -8.92
N GLN A 146 -21.22 -54.20 -10.03
CA GLN A 146 -21.98 -54.67 -11.20
C GLN A 146 -21.36 -55.86 -11.94
N ILE A 147 -20.05 -56.08 -11.80
CA ILE A 147 -19.35 -57.19 -12.47
C ILE A 147 -19.37 -58.46 -11.60
N LEU A 148 -19.32 -58.30 -10.27
CA LEU A 148 -19.29 -59.41 -9.32
C LEU A 148 -20.67 -59.90 -8.88
N PHE A 149 -21.72 -59.10 -9.06
CA PHE A 149 -23.09 -59.39 -8.62
C PHE A 149 -24.09 -59.03 -9.71
#